data_AF-A0A957JR72-F1
#
_entry.id   AF-A0A957JR72-F1
#
_cell.length_a   1.000
_cell.length_b   1.000
_cell.length_c   1.000
_cell.angle_alpha   90.00
_cell.angle_beta   90.00
_cell.angle_gamma   90.00
#
_symmetry.space_group_name_H-M   'P 1'
#
loop_
_entity.id
_entity.type
_entity.pdbx_description
1 polymer ?
#
loop_
_entity_poly.entity_id
_entity_poly.type
_entity_poly.pdbx_seq_one_letter_code
_entity_poly.pdbx_strand_id
1 'polypeptide(L)' 'MLKGQFPRKATNLVKEWIDLNRDALLEDWQLAQAEQDLQQIEPLE' A
#
# COMPACT_ATOMS: atom_id res chain seq x y z
N MET A 1 -24.17 13.32 -4.38
CA MET A 1 -23.56 11.98 -4.50
C MET A 1 -22.12 12.15 -4.97
N LEU A 2 -21.14 11.93 -4.09
CA LEU A 2 -19.71 11.93 -4.48
C LEU A 2 -19.43 10.66 -5.26
N LYS A 3 -19.44 10.73 -6.59
CA LYS A 3 -18.92 9.66 -7.45
C LYS A 3 -17.41 9.85 -7.57
N GLY A 4 -16.66 9.41 -6.57
CA GLY A 4 -15.20 9.36 -6.64
C GLY A 4 -14.78 8.15 -7.48
N GLN A 5 -14.66 8.32 -8.79
CA GLN A 5 -13.95 7.34 -9.60
C GLN A 5 -12.45 7.61 -9.46
N PHE A 6 -11.72 6.64 -8.94
CA PHE A 6 -10.27 6.74 -8.85
C PHE A 6 -9.70 6.91 -10.28
N PRO A 7 -8.90 7.95 -10.56
CA PRO A 7 -8.35 8.15 -11.89
C PRO A 7 -7.55 6.91 -12.30
N ARG A 8 -7.71 6.44 -13.54
CA ARG A 8 -6.97 5.28 -14.06
C ARG A 8 -5.45 5.38 -13.85
N LYS A 9 -4.90 6.59 -13.95
CA LYS A 9 -3.48 6.87 -13.68
C LYS A 9 -3.09 6.59 -12.23
N ALA A 10 -3.91 7.05 -11.28
CA ALA A 10 -3.68 6.81 -9.87
C ALA A 10 -3.80 5.30 -9.56
N THR A 11 -4.74 4.58 -10.19
CA THR A 11 -4.84 3.11 -10.02
C THR A 11 -3.56 2.41 -10.46
N ASN A 12 -2.97 2.83 -11.58
CA ASN A 12 -1.74 2.23 -12.08
C ASN A 12 -0.55 2.53 -11.16
N LEU A 13 -0.43 3.77 -10.69
CA LEU A 13 0.63 4.15 -9.75
C LEU A 13 0.54 3.36 -8.43
N VAL A 14 -0.66 3.22 -7.87
CA VAL A 14 -0.87 2.40 -6.66
C VAL A 14 -0.48 0.94 -6.90
N LYS A 15 -0.78 0.38 -8.08
CA LYS A 15 -0.36 -0.99 -8.42
C LYS A 15 1.15 -1.13 -8.53
N GLU A 16 1.82 -0.19 -9.21
CA GLU A 16 3.28 -0.18 -9.32
C GLU A 16 3.93 -0.09 -7.95
N TRP A 17 3.40 0.74 -7.06
CA TRP A 17 3.88 0.84 -5.68
C TRP A 17 3.63 -0.42 -4.86
N ILE A 18 2.46 -1.04 -4.99
CA ILE A 18 2.19 -2.34 -4.35
C ILE A 18 3.17 -3.39 -4.84
N ASP A 19 3.49 -3.41 -6.14
CA ASP A 19 4.42 -4.38 -6.71
C ASP A 19 5.86 -4.13 -6.24
N LEU A 20 6.28 -2.86 -6.14
CA LEU A 20 7.61 -2.48 -5.63
C LEU A 20 7.76 -2.75 -4.12
N ASN A 21 6.70 -2.56 -3.33
CA ASN A 21 6.70 -2.70 -1.88
C ASN A 21 6.04 -4.00 -1.40
N ARG A 22 5.82 -4.96 -2.30
CA ARG A 22 5.06 -6.19 -2.00
C ARG A 22 5.61 -6.95 -0.81
N ASP A 23 6.93 -7.09 -0.76
CA ASP A 23 7.60 -7.84 0.30
C ASP A 23 7.52 -7.10 1.63
N ALA A 24 7.76 -5.78 1.62
CA ALA A 24 7.62 -4.93 2.81
C ALA A 24 6.18 -4.92 3.34
N LEU A 25 5.18 -4.86 2.46
CA LEU A 25 3.77 -4.95 2.82
C LEU A 25 3.42 -6.29 3.47
N LEU A 26 4.02 -7.38 3.00
CA LEU A 26 3.79 -8.71 3.55
C LEU A 26 4.47 -8.88 4.91
N GLU A 27 5.69 -8.38 5.07
CA GLU A 27 6.42 -8.36 6.34
C GLU A 27 5.68 -7.51 7.39
N ASP A 28 5.23 -6.31 7.00
CA ASP A 28 4.43 -5.44 7.85
C ASP A 28 3.10 -6.09 8.23
N TRP A 29 2.46 -6.81 7.30
CA TRP A 29 1.26 -7.59 7.58
C TRP A 29 1.49 -8.73 8.59
N GLN A 30 2.68 -9.33 8.62
CA GLN A 30 3.04 -10.32 9.63
C GLN A 30 3.25 -9.67 11.00
N LEU A 31 3.89 -8.49 11.05
CA LEU A 31 4.05 -7.70 12.28
C LEU A 31 2.69 -7.28 12.85
N ALA A 32 1.78 -6.82 11.99
CA ALA A 32 0.41 -6.46 12.35
C ALA A 32 -0.33 -7.62 13.02
N GLN A 33 -0.23 -8.82 12.44
CA GLN A 33 -0.87 -10.02 12.99
C GLN A 33 -0.24 -10.45 14.32
N ALA A 34 1.02 -10.13 14.54
CA ALA A 34 1.73 -10.40 15.78
C ALA A 34 1.54 -9.30 16.86
N GLU A 35 0.69 -8.29 16.59
CA GLU A 35 0.49 -7.10 17.44
C GLU A 35 1.80 -6.36 17.74
N GLN A 36 2.75 -6.41 16.80
CA GLN A 36 4.04 -5.73 16.87
C GLN A 36 3.99 -4.37 16.19
N ASP A 37 4.99 -3.54 16.49
CA ASP A 37 5.14 -2.24 15.86
C ASP A 37 5.32 -2.39 14.35
N LEU A 38 4.46 -1.72 13.59
CA LEU A 38 4.46 -1.70 12.14
C LEU A 38 5.65 -0.90 11.62
N GLN A 39 6.23 -1.39 10.52
CA GLN A 39 7.26 -0.69 9.78
C GLN A 39 6.65 0.35 8.86
N GLN A 40 7.30 1.51 8.80
CA GLN A 40 6.83 2.59 7.92
C GLN A 40 7.19 2.26 6.47
N ILE A 41 6.18 2.00 5.65
CA ILE A 41 6.35 1.79 4.21
C ILE A 41 6.25 3.16 3.53
N GLU A 42 7.27 3.53 2.76
CA GLU A 42 7.31 4.84 2.08
C GLU A 42 6.07 5.01 1.19
N PRO A 43 5.31 6.11 1.31
CA PRO A 43 4.15 6.34 0.48
C PRO A 43 4.54 6.59 -0.98
N LEU A 44 3.59 6.37 -1.89
CA LEU A 44 3.73 6.78 -3.29
C LEU A 44 3.86 8.32 -3.38
N GLU A 45 4.95 8.83 -3.98
CA GLU A 45 5.14 10.26 -4.30
C GLU A 45 4.28 10.77 -5.47
#